data_AF-X1LR75-F1
#
_entry.id   AF-X1LR75-F1
#
_cell.length_a   1.000
_cell.length_b   1.000
_cell.length_c   1.000
_cell.angle_alpha   90.00
_cell.angle_beta   90.00
_cell.angle_gamma   90.00
#
_symmetry.space_group_name_H-M   'P 1'
#
loop_
_entity.id
_entity.type
_entity.pdbx_description
1 polymer ?
#
loop_
_entity_poly.entity_id
_entity_poly.type
_entity_poly.pdbx_seq_one_letter_code
_entity_poly.pdbx_strand_id
1 'polypeptide(L)'
;MKAFIDRNYFLYKHDRKSRARAVGIIVVAEVEGIEDTLYTLKLFINESFDVGEDRIFIACGYANKPGEAKDNLPLVEEARKLGRQMVETLKEGS
;
A
#
# COMPACT_ATOMS: atom_id res chain seq x y z
N MET A 1 9.81 -6.62 -5.06
CA MET A 1 8.41 -6.71 -4.58
C MET A 1 7.63 -7.84 -5.24
N LYS A 2 7.56 -7.93 -6.58
CA LYS A 2 6.82 -8.98 -7.32
C LYS A 2 7.07 -10.41 -6.82
N ALA A 3 8.32 -10.80 -6.59
CA ALA A 3 8.65 -12.14 -6.09
C ALA A 3 8.11 -12.43 -4.67
N PHE A 4 7.99 -11.41 -3.81
CA PHE A 4 7.37 -11.55 -2.49
C PHE A 4 5.86 -11.76 -2.62
N ILE A 5 5.21 -10.98 -3.49
CA ILE A 5 3.79 -11.11 -3.80
C ILE A 5 3.48 -12.53 -4.31
N ASP A 6 4.23 -12.98 -5.30
CA ASP A 6 4.03 -14.28 -5.95
C ASP A 6 4.13 -15.44 -4.95
N ARG A 7 5.10 -15.35 -4.03
CA ARG A 7 5.34 -16.39 -3.02
C ARG A 7 4.27 -16.43 -1.92
N ASN A 8 3.72 -15.28 -1.53
CA ASN A 8 2.84 -15.18 -0.35
C ASN A 8 1.35 -15.12 -0.69
N TYR A 9 0.99 -14.64 -1.88
CA TYR A 9 -0.41 -14.40 -2.24
C TYR A 9 -0.87 -15.23 -3.45
N PHE A 10 0.06 -15.65 -4.32
CA PHE A 10 -0.29 -16.27 -5.60
C PHE A 10 -0.27 -17.81 -5.59
N LEU A 11 0.39 -18.46 -4.62
CA LEU A 11 0.62 -19.92 -4.64
C LEU A 11 -0.38 -20.79 -3.85
N TYR A 12 -1.27 -20.22 -3.02
CA TYR A 12 -2.12 -21.02 -2.12
C TYR A 12 -3.62 -20.76 -2.20
N LYS A 13 -4.08 -19.77 -2.99
CA LYS A 13 -5.50 -19.36 -3.01
C LYS A 13 -5.99 -19.02 -4.43
N HIS A 14 -5.80 -19.93 -5.38
CA HIS A 14 -6.21 -19.71 -6.78
C HIS A 14 -7.71 -19.35 -6.96
N ASP A 15 -8.58 -19.66 -5.99
CA ASP A 15 -10.02 -19.33 -6.03
C ASP A 15 -10.52 -18.41 -4.89
N ARG A 16 -9.63 -17.81 -4.08
CA ARG A 16 -10.08 -17.00 -2.92
C ARG A 16 -9.27 -15.73 -2.73
N LYS A 17 -9.93 -14.59 -2.93
CA LYS A 17 -9.39 -13.28 -2.54
C LYS A 17 -9.20 -13.19 -1.03
N SER A 18 -8.12 -12.54 -0.61
CA SER A 18 -7.84 -12.26 0.79
C SER A 18 -8.81 -11.20 1.32
N ARG A 19 -9.48 -11.49 2.45
CA ARG A 19 -10.40 -10.54 3.10
C ARG A 19 -9.63 -9.58 4.00
N ALA A 20 -8.96 -8.61 3.40
CA ALA A 20 -8.36 -7.51 4.16
C ALA A 20 -9.44 -6.51 4.57
N ARG A 21 -9.38 -6.02 5.81
CA ARG A 21 -10.29 -4.99 6.30
C ARG A 21 -9.87 -3.58 5.88
N ALA A 22 -8.60 -3.38 5.60
CA ALA A 22 -8.00 -2.16 5.07
C ALA A 22 -6.67 -2.53 4.35
N VAL A 23 -6.28 -1.74 3.35
CA VAL A 23 -5.00 -1.90 2.63
C VAL A 23 -4.27 -0.56 2.58
N GLY A 24 -2.97 -0.58 2.89
CA GLY A 24 -2.10 0.59 2.79
C GLY A 24 -1.02 0.37 1.74
N ILE A 25 -0.84 1.36 0.87
CA ILE A 25 0.22 1.40 -0.13
C ILE A 25 1.18 2.54 0.22
N ILE A 26 2.46 2.21 0.34
CA ILE A 26 3.53 3.21 0.52
C ILE A 26 4.51 3.06 -0.64
N VAL A 27 4.69 4.13 -1.43
CA VAL A 27 5.65 4.16 -2.55
C VAL A 27 6.67 5.26 -2.32
N VAL A 28 7.95 4.89 -2.35
CA VAL A 28 9.06 5.84 -2.33
C VAL A 28 9.91 5.61 -3.56
N ALA A 29 10.18 6.67 -4.31
CA ALA A 29 11.00 6.65 -5.52
C ALA A 29 12.12 7.68 -5.45
N GLU A 30 13.14 7.57 -6.29
CA GLU A 30 14.20 8.58 -6.38
C GLU A 30 13.73 9.79 -7.21
N VAL A 31 13.24 9.54 -8.44
CA VAL A 31 12.88 10.60 -9.39
C VAL A 31 11.54 10.34 -10.09
N GLU A 32 11.27 9.11 -10.52
CA GLU A 32 10.09 8.75 -11.32
C GLU A 32 9.55 7.36 -10.97
N GLY A 33 8.41 6.97 -11.56
CA GLY A 33 7.85 5.63 -11.45
C GLY A 33 6.84 5.42 -10.32
N ILE A 34 6.46 6.48 -9.59
CA ILE A 34 5.41 6.40 -8.57
C ILE A 34 4.08 5.97 -9.20
N GLU A 35 3.69 6.59 -10.30
CA GLU A 35 2.40 6.36 -10.96
C GLU A 35 2.27 4.93 -11.50
N ASP A 36 3.29 4.45 -12.22
CA ASP A 36 3.34 3.08 -12.73
C ASP A 36 3.34 2.03 -11.61
N THR A 37 4.07 2.32 -10.52
CA THR A 37 4.10 1.46 -9.33
C THR A 37 2.72 1.42 -8.68
N LEU A 38 2.07 2.57 -8.48
CA LEU A 38 0.73 2.64 -7.92
C LEU A 38 -0.30 1.91 -8.77
N TYR A 39 -0.26 2.11 -10.09
CA TYR A 39 -1.13 1.43 -11.03
C TYR A 39 -1.00 -0.09 -10.89
N THR A 40 0.24 -0.59 -10.92
CA THR A 40 0.53 -2.03 -10.80
C THR A 40 0.09 -2.60 -9.45
N LEU A 41 0.31 -1.86 -8.36
CA LEU A 41 -0.11 -2.29 -7.02
C LEU A 41 -1.63 -2.30 -6.85
N LYS A 42 -2.33 -1.33 -7.43
CA LYS A 42 -3.80 -1.30 -7.45
C LYS A 42 -4.37 -2.50 -8.21
N LEU A 43 -3.81 -2.84 -9.38
CA LEU A 43 -4.21 -4.04 -10.12
C LEU A 43 -4.05 -5.29 -9.26
N PHE A 44 -2.88 -5.46 -8.63
CA PHE A 44 -2.64 -6.60 -7.75
C PHE A 44 -3.65 -6.66 -6.58
N ILE A 45 -3.95 -5.52 -5.94
CA ILE A 45 -4.90 -5.46 -4.83
C ILE A 45 -6.30 -5.86 -5.31
N ASN A 46 -6.75 -5.33 -6.43
CA ASN A 46 -8.07 -5.62 -7.00
C ASN A 46 -8.23 -7.10 -7.37
N GLU A 47 -7.15 -7.75 -7.83
CA GLU A 47 -7.14 -9.18 -8.15
C GLU A 47 -7.07 -10.05 -6.89
N SER A 48 -6.28 -9.66 -5.90
CA SER A 48 -5.88 -10.55 -4.79
C SER A 48 -6.65 -10.31 -3.49
N PHE A 49 -7.33 -9.18 -3.33
CA PHE A 49 -8.02 -8.78 -2.10
C PHE A 49 -9.47 -8.41 -2.37
N ASP A 50 -10.33 -8.77 -1.42
CA ASP A 50 -11.73 -8.37 -1.36
C ASP A 50 -11.85 -7.18 -0.40
N VAL A 51 -11.59 -5.98 -0.93
CA VAL A 51 -11.54 -4.73 -0.18
C VAL A 51 -12.15 -3.61 -1.03
N GLY A 52 -12.97 -2.75 -0.42
CA GLY A 52 -13.55 -1.57 -1.10
C GLY A 52 -12.49 -0.50 -1.36
N GLU A 53 -12.67 0.28 -2.44
CA GLU A 53 -11.75 1.36 -2.80
C GLU A 53 -11.61 2.42 -1.70
N ASP A 54 -12.68 2.66 -0.93
CA ASP A 54 -12.73 3.56 0.23
C ASP A 54 -11.81 3.11 1.38
N ARG A 55 -11.30 1.88 1.32
CA ARG A 55 -10.44 1.26 2.34
C ARG A 55 -9.02 1.00 1.84
N ILE A 56 -8.66 1.59 0.70
CA ILE A 56 -7.31 1.57 0.12
C ILE A 56 -6.70 2.96 0.34
N PHE A 57 -5.62 3.02 1.12
CA PHE A 57 -4.95 4.25 1.48
C PHE A 57 -3.56 4.30 0.86
N ILE A 58 -3.12 5.49 0.45
CA ILE A 58 -1.89 5.67 -0.34
C ILE A 58 -1.07 6.81 0.25
N ALA A 59 0.23 6.54 0.43
CA ALA A 59 1.23 7.56 0.74
C ALA A 59 2.41 7.41 -0.23
N CYS A 60 2.80 8.51 -0.86
CA CYS A 60 3.80 8.51 -1.92
C CYS A 60 4.78 9.65 -1.75
N GLY A 61 6.01 9.44 -2.21
CA GLY A 61 6.86 10.55 -2.61
C GLY A 61 8.31 10.17 -2.86
N TYR A 62 9.18 11.16 -2.82
CA TYR A 62 10.53 11.02 -3.34
C TYR A 62 11.59 11.09 -2.24
N ALA A 63 12.58 10.19 -2.30
CA ALA A 63 13.76 10.19 -1.45
C ALA A 63 14.95 9.66 -2.25
N ASN A 64 16.06 10.40 -2.22
CA ASN A 64 17.23 10.11 -3.04
C ASN A 64 18.16 9.08 -2.40
N LYS A 65 18.12 8.96 -1.07
CA LYS A 65 19.00 8.08 -0.31
C LYS A 65 18.24 7.25 0.72
N PRO A 66 18.73 6.03 1.02
CA PRO A 66 18.24 5.27 2.16
C PRO A 66 18.27 6.10 3.44
N GLY A 67 17.14 6.14 4.14
CA GLY A 67 17.00 6.89 5.39
C GLY A 67 16.57 8.35 5.22
N GLU A 68 16.60 8.95 4.03
CA GLU A 68 16.20 10.35 3.82
C GLU A 68 14.71 10.59 4.06
N ALA A 69 13.87 9.60 3.70
CA ALA A 69 12.43 9.68 3.88
C ALA A 69 12.00 9.92 5.34
N LYS A 70 12.81 9.52 6.33
CA LYS A 70 12.49 9.70 7.75
C LYS A 70 12.66 11.16 8.23
N ASP A 71 13.51 11.92 7.52
CA ASP A 71 13.84 13.30 7.83
C ASP A 71 13.00 14.27 6.98
N ASN A 72 12.29 13.75 5.98
CA ASN A 72 11.32 14.48 5.16
C ASN A 72 9.96 14.54 5.89
N LEU A 73 9.74 15.62 6.65
CA LEU A 73 8.53 15.84 7.43
C LEU A 73 7.23 15.66 6.62
N PRO A 74 7.06 16.27 5.43
CA PRO A 74 5.89 16.02 4.58
C PRO A 74 5.61 14.54 4.30
N LEU A 75 6.63 13.75 3.96
CA LEU A 75 6.45 12.32 3.70
C LEU A 75 6.07 11.54 4.96
N VAL A 76 6.69 11.89 6.09
CA VAL A 76 6.36 11.29 7.39
C VAL A 76 4.91 11.62 7.78
N GLU A 77 4.44 12.83 7.50
CA GLU A 77 3.07 13.24 7.78
C GLU A 77 2.05 12.50 6.92
N GLU A 78 2.30 12.31 5.63
CA GLU A 78 1.45 11.50 4.75
C GLU A 78 1.43 10.02 5.19
N ALA A 79 2.57 9.45 5.56
CA ALA A 79 2.62 8.09 6.09
C ALA A 79 1.85 7.95 7.42
N ARG A 80 1.95 8.95 8.30
CA ARG A 80 1.18 8.99 9.57
C ARG A 80 -0.31 9.14 9.32
N LYS A 81 -0.71 9.97 8.35
CA LYS A 81 -2.11 10.14 7.94
C LYS A 81 -2.69 8.83 7.42
N LEU A 82 -1.99 8.15 6.52
CA LEU A 82 -2.33 6.81 6.05
C LEU A 82 -2.54 5.85 7.23
N GLY A 83 -1.61 5.82 8.18
CA GLY A 83 -1.72 4.97 9.37
C GLY A 83 -2.96 5.27 10.21
N ARG A 84 -3.31 6.54 10.42
CA ARG A 84 -4.53 6.93 11.15
C ARG A 84 -5.79 6.47 10.42
N GLN A 85 -5.87 6.69 9.11
CA GLN A 85 -7.02 6.26 8.30
C GLN A 85 -7.22 4.74 8.36
N MET A 86 -6.12 3.97 8.25
CA MET A 86 -6.19 2.51 8.40
C MET A 86 -6.70 2.09 9.78
N VAL A 87 -6.23 2.73 10.85
CA VAL A 87 -6.68 2.44 12.22
C VAL A 87 -8.17 2.77 12.39
N GLU A 88 -8.65 3.87 11.83
CA GLU A 88 -10.06 4.26 11.85
C GLU A 88 -10.93 3.21 11.16
N THR A 89 -10.59 2.80 9.93
CA THR A 89 -11.30 1.74 9.21
C THR A 89 -11.32 0.41 9.97
N LEU A 90 -10.22 0.09 10.68
CA LEU A 90 -10.15 -1.12 11.52
C LEU A 90 -11.00 -1.01 12.79
N LYS A 91 -11.29 0.19 13.29
CA LYS A 91 -12.19 0.37 14.44
C LYS A 91 -13.66 0.27 14.04
N GLU A 92 -14.06 0.81 12.89
CA GLU A 92 -15.45 0.83 12.41
C GLU A 92 -16.06 -0.55 12.15
N GLY A 93 -15.24 -1.57 11.93
CA GLY A 93 -15.69 -2.96 11.74
C GLY A 93 -15.44 -3.89 12.94
N SER A 94 -15.20 -3.35 14.14
CA SER A 94 -15.08 -4.11 15.40
C SER A 94 -16.38 -4.00 16.20
#